data_AF-A0A0B7H8W7-F1
#
_entry.id   AF-A0A0B7H8W7-F1
#
_cell.length_a   1.000
_cell.length_b   1.000
_cell.length_c   1.000
_cell.angle_alpha   90.00
_cell.angle_beta   90.00
_cell.angle_gamma   90.00
#
_symmetry.space_group_name_H-M   'P 1'
#
loop_
_entity.id
_entity.type
_entity.pdbx_description
1 polymer ?
#
loop_
_entity_poly.entity_id
_entity_poly.type
_entity_poly.pdbx_seq_one_letter_code
_entity_poly.pdbx_strand_id
1 'polypeptide(L)'
;MKPLIALIFCACVSFAQAQINSNSLFFVINNDNPNFYKKVIRKNYFNSSSWSFSFIYSQQKRDTLFIAYSSKFMQKIEYESEKIWFTLKDNNQGSEWIAFEEKRHIKGLKPQKITCFESLLNDAKALTYTNEQESEFKIDHWKLDLYLENYTSIFLVKENMFIQVSPIYAIID
;
A
#
# COMPACT_ATOMS: atom_id res chain seq x y z
N MET A 1 -57.40 -8.24 -16.42
CA MET A 1 -56.65 -6.97 -16.33
C MET A 1 -55.17 -7.31 -16.38
N LYS A 2 -54.46 -6.87 -17.43
CA LYS A 2 -53.03 -7.14 -17.66
C LYS A 2 -52.28 -5.81 -17.54
N PRO A 3 -51.20 -5.66 -16.74
CA PRO A 3 -50.41 -4.45 -16.78
C PRO A 3 -49.45 -4.48 -17.98
N LEU A 4 -49.43 -3.37 -18.70
CA LEU A 4 -48.57 -3.08 -19.84
C LEU A 4 -47.08 -3.05 -19.45
N ILE A 5 -46.27 -3.65 -20.30
CA ILE A 5 -44.81 -3.49 -20.36
C ILE A 5 -44.51 -2.07 -20.85
N ALA A 6 -43.80 -1.27 -20.06
CA ALA A 6 -43.18 -0.03 -20.50
C ALA A 6 -41.66 -0.24 -20.62
N LEU A 7 -41.21 -0.44 -21.86
CA LEU A 7 -39.82 -0.38 -22.27
C LEU A 7 -39.42 1.10 -22.36
N ILE A 8 -38.46 1.53 -21.54
CA ILE A 8 -37.80 2.83 -21.70
C ILE A 8 -36.37 2.56 -22.16
N PHE A 9 -36.17 2.70 -23.48
CA PHE A 9 -34.86 3.01 -24.05
C PHE A 9 -34.60 4.50 -23.81
N CYS A 10 -33.46 4.84 -23.20
CA CYS A 10 -32.97 6.22 -23.19
C CYS A 10 -31.49 6.28 -23.61
N ALA A 11 -31.34 6.64 -24.88
CA ALA A 11 -30.35 7.50 -25.50
C ALA A 11 -28.85 7.33 -25.16
N CYS A 12 -28.12 7.00 -26.23
CA CYS A 12 -26.69 7.15 -26.39
C CYS A 12 -26.25 8.58 -26.02
N VAL A 13 -25.32 8.68 -25.06
CA VAL A 13 -24.54 9.90 -24.86
C VAL A 13 -23.23 9.74 -25.62
N SER A 14 -23.08 10.51 -26.69
CA SER A 14 -21.81 10.72 -27.38
C SER A 14 -20.93 11.65 -26.55
N PHE A 15 -19.68 11.27 -26.27
CA PHE A 15 -18.65 12.23 -25.87
C PHE A 15 -17.38 12.05 -26.70
N ALA A 16 -16.83 13.21 -27.05
CA ALA A 16 -15.79 13.54 -27.98
C ALA A 16 -14.57 12.59 -28.02
N GLN A 17 -14.14 12.29 -29.24
CA GLN A 17 -12.80 11.81 -29.55
C GLN A 17 -11.80 12.92 -29.18
N ALA A 18 -11.09 12.76 -28.08
CA ALA A 18 -9.89 13.54 -27.82
C ALA A 18 -8.83 13.14 -28.86
N GLN A 19 -8.41 14.08 -29.70
CA GLN A 19 -7.22 13.93 -30.55
C GLN A 19 -6.00 13.79 -29.64
N ILE A 20 -5.46 12.58 -29.55
CA ILE A 20 -4.11 12.39 -29.01
C ILE A 20 -3.15 12.78 -30.14
N ASN A 21 -2.45 13.90 -29.94
CA ASN A 21 -1.32 14.33 -30.76
C ASN A 21 -0.25 13.21 -30.80
N SER A 22 0.13 12.82 -32.01
CA SER A 22 1.01 11.70 -32.32
C SER A 22 2.51 12.01 -32.11
N ASN A 23 2.89 12.45 -30.91
CA ASN A 23 4.30 12.58 -30.52
C ASN A 23 4.70 11.70 -29.32
N SER A 24 3.94 10.65 -29.02
CA SER A 24 4.38 9.61 -28.09
C SER A 24 5.38 8.69 -28.78
N LEU A 25 6.66 9.05 -28.67
CA LEU A 25 7.79 8.18 -28.98
C LEU A 25 7.81 7.05 -27.93
N PHE A 26 7.37 5.85 -28.29
CA PHE A 26 7.53 4.67 -27.45
C PHE A 26 8.97 4.17 -27.56
N PHE A 27 9.73 4.21 -26.46
CA PHE A 27 10.91 3.37 -26.35
C PHE A 27 10.53 2.08 -25.64
N VAL A 28 10.60 0.98 -26.37
CA VAL A 28 10.74 -0.35 -25.79
C VAL A 28 12.15 -0.41 -25.19
N ILE A 29 12.25 -0.48 -23.87
CA ILE A 29 13.52 -0.73 -23.20
C ILE A 29 13.53 -2.19 -22.75
N ASN A 30 14.48 -2.94 -23.31
CA ASN A 30 14.77 -4.32 -22.95
C ASN A 30 15.32 -4.39 -21.51
N ASN A 31 14.79 -5.32 -20.73
CA ASN A 31 14.78 -5.29 -19.28
C ASN A 31 15.91 -6.12 -18.66
N ASP A 32 17.17 -5.82 -18.97
CA ASP A 32 18.27 -6.73 -18.61
C ASP A 32 19.26 -6.24 -17.52
N ASN A 33 19.12 -5.05 -16.93
CA ASN A 33 19.95 -4.73 -15.75
C ASN A 33 19.48 -3.56 -14.85
N PRO A 34 18.82 -3.82 -13.71
CA PRO A 34 18.40 -2.79 -12.75
C PRO A 34 19.51 -2.24 -11.82
N ASN A 35 20.72 -2.83 -11.82
CA ASN A 35 21.74 -2.51 -10.81
C ASN A 35 22.71 -1.36 -11.16
N PHE A 36 22.59 -0.73 -12.34
CA PHE A 36 23.56 0.30 -12.75
C PHE A 36 23.31 1.68 -12.12
N TYR A 37 22.06 1.98 -11.73
CA TYR A 37 21.68 3.36 -11.36
C TYR A 37 21.99 3.75 -9.91
N LYS A 38 22.34 2.79 -9.04
CA LYS A 38 22.56 3.07 -7.61
C LYS A 38 23.96 3.62 -7.29
N LYS A 39 24.92 3.63 -8.24
CA LYS A 39 26.32 3.96 -7.97
C LYS A 39 26.74 5.40 -8.34
N VAL A 40 25.94 6.15 -9.09
CA VAL A 40 26.39 7.44 -9.66
C VAL A 40 26.05 8.67 -8.78
N ILE A 41 25.12 8.58 -7.82
CA ILE A 41 24.66 9.77 -7.08
C ILE A 41 25.50 10.08 -5.80
N ARG A 42 26.44 9.23 -5.40
CA ARG A 42 27.29 9.47 -4.20
C ARG A 42 28.58 10.26 -4.42
N LYS A 43 28.88 10.71 -5.64
CA LYS A 43 30.04 11.57 -5.92
C LYS A 43 29.65 12.59 -6.96
N ASN A 44 29.39 13.84 -6.54
CA ASN A 44 29.86 15.07 -7.19
C ASN A 44 29.10 16.27 -6.62
N TYR A 45 29.70 16.90 -5.61
CA TYR A 45 29.57 18.34 -5.39
C TYR A 45 30.48 19.06 -6.41
N PHE A 46 29.94 20.09 -7.07
CA PHE A 46 30.58 21.11 -7.91
C PHE A 46 31.48 20.66 -9.08
N ASN A 47 30.99 20.82 -10.31
CA ASN A 47 31.49 21.89 -11.19
C ASN A 47 30.54 22.17 -12.37
N SER A 48 30.43 23.45 -12.71
CA SER A 48 29.52 23.99 -13.71
C SER A 48 29.81 23.54 -15.14
N SER A 49 28.79 23.08 -15.86
CA SER A 49 28.51 23.52 -17.23
C SER A 49 27.04 23.27 -17.54
N SER A 50 26.44 24.24 -18.23
CA SER A 50 25.03 24.33 -18.55
C SER A 50 24.55 23.12 -19.36
N TRP A 51 23.93 22.17 -18.68
CA TRP A 51 23.06 21.16 -19.27
C TRP A 51 21.81 21.17 -18.40
N SER A 52 20.72 21.69 -18.95
CA SER A 52 19.40 21.64 -18.33
C SER A 52 18.91 20.18 -18.32
N PHE A 53 19.43 19.39 -17.40
CA PHE A 53 18.84 18.11 -17.02
C PHE A 53 17.54 18.42 -16.30
N SER A 54 16.44 18.43 -17.04
CA SER A 54 15.13 18.29 -16.44
C SER A 54 15.09 16.88 -15.83
N PHE A 55 15.39 16.77 -14.53
CA PHE A 55 15.06 15.58 -13.76
C PHE A 55 13.54 15.50 -13.71
N ILE A 56 12.96 14.84 -14.72
CA ILE A 56 11.61 14.33 -14.59
C ILE A 56 11.71 13.23 -13.54
N TYR A 57 11.50 13.61 -12.28
CA TYR A 57 11.04 12.66 -11.28
C TYR A 57 9.75 12.07 -11.83
N SER A 58 9.84 10.91 -12.49
CA SER A 58 8.68 10.04 -12.53
C SER A 58 8.43 9.71 -11.06
N GLN A 59 7.47 10.41 -10.45
CA GLN A 59 6.84 9.97 -9.21
C GLN A 59 6.29 8.59 -9.54
N GLN A 60 7.10 7.55 -9.32
CA GLN A 60 6.65 6.18 -9.42
C GLN A 60 5.53 6.12 -8.40
N LYS A 61 4.31 6.06 -8.90
CA LYS A 61 3.07 6.22 -8.15
C LYS A 61 2.98 5.01 -7.22
N ARG A 62 3.72 4.99 -6.09
CA ARG A 62 3.71 3.80 -5.24
C ARG A 62 2.30 3.63 -4.71
N ASP A 63 1.85 2.39 -4.73
CA ASP A 63 0.45 2.05 -4.59
C ASP A 63 -0.10 2.47 -3.22
N THR A 64 -1.40 2.74 -3.19
CA THR A 64 -2.14 2.87 -1.93
C THR A 64 -2.68 1.52 -1.55
N LEU A 65 -2.37 1.09 -0.33
CA LEU A 65 -2.81 -0.18 0.22
C LEU A 65 -3.99 0.05 1.17
N PHE A 66 -5.09 -0.67 0.92
CA PHE A 66 -6.23 -0.73 1.83
C PHE A 66 -6.30 -2.12 2.43
N ILE A 67 -6.23 -2.20 3.75
CA ILE A 67 -6.19 -3.44 4.53
C ILE A 67 -7.46 -3.51 5.36
N ALA A 68 -8.23 -4.60 5.28
CA ALA A 68 -9.33 -4.82 6.21
C ALA A 68 -8.78 -5.06 7.63
N TYR A 69 -9.24 -4.28 8.60
CA TYR A 69 -8.88 -4.47 10.00
C TYR A 69 -9.32 -5.87 10.48
N SER A 70 -8.42 -6.60 11.14
CA SER A 70 -8.71 -7.94 11.67
C SER A 70 -8.31 -8.05 13.14
N SER A 71 -9.29 -8.29 14.01
CA SER A 71 -9.06 -8.51 15.44
C SER A 71 -8.35 -9.82 15.77
N LYS A 72 -8.29 -10.77 14.81
CA LYS A 72 -7.47 -12.00 14.90
C LYS A 72 -5.99 -11.64 14.99
N PHE A 73 -5.53 -10.75 14.11
CA PHE A 73 -4.11 -10.40 13.97
C PHE A 73 -3.71 -9.09 14.64
N MET A 74 -4.66 -8.22 15.00
CA MET A 74 -4.36 -6.88 15.50
C MET A 74 -5.08 -6.57 16.80
N GLN A 75 -4.44 -5.75 17.63
CA GLN A 75 -5.02 -5.11 18.79
C GLN A 75 -4.81 -3.60 18.71
N LYS A 76 -5.86 -2.84 19.03
CA LYS A 76 -5.73 -1.40 19.25
C LYS A 76 -5.21 -1.17 20.67
N ILE A 77 -4.15 -0.40 20.80
CA ILE A 77 -3.61 0.07 22.08
C ILE A 77 -3.47 1.60 22.05
N GLU A 78 -3.51 2.21 23.23
CA GLU A 78 -3.27 3.64 23.44
C GLU A 78 -2.04 3.77 24.32
N TYR A 79 -1.04 4.53 23.88
CA TYR A 79 0.25 4.62 24.56
C TYR A 79 0.56 6.06 24.93
N GLU A 80 0.69 6.32 26.24
CA GLU A 80 1.26 7.46 27.00
C GLU A 80 1.19 8.91 26.43
N SER A 81 0.53 9.18 25.31
CA SER A 81 0.59 10.44 24.56
C SER A 81 -0.55 10.59 23.54
N GLU A 82 -1.73 10.03 23.80
CA GLU A 82 -2.90 10.02 22.89
C GLU A 82 -2.66 9.36 21.52
N LYS A 83 -1.49 8.73 21.32
CA LYS A 83 -1.19 8.01 20.09
C LYS A 83 -1.87 6.66 20.12
N ILE A 84 -2.68 6.43 19.10
CA ILE A 84 -3.32 5.14 18.86
C ILE A 84 -2.41 4.29 17.99
N TRP A 85 -2.14 3.07 18.45
CA TRP A 85 -1.36 2.08 17.73
C TRP A 85 -2.20 0.84 17.49
N PHE A 86 -2.01 0.21 16.33
CA PHE A 86 -2.51 -1.14 16.07
C PHE A 86 -1.30 -2.07 16.09
N THR A 87 -1.13 -2.79 17.21
CA THR A 87 -0.08 -3.78 17.37
C THR A 87 -0.52 -5.11 16.79
N LEU A 88 0.45 -5.89 16.32
CA LEU A 88 0.20 -7.25 15.89
C LEU A 88 0.11 -8.18 17.10
N LYS A 89 -0.87 -9.08 17.05
CA LYS A 89 -0.95 -10.23 17.95
C LYS A 89 -0.25 -11.36 17.26
N ASP A 90 0.77 -11.93 17.86
CA ASP A 90 1.35 -13.18 17.41
C ASP A 90 2.05 -13.90 18.58
N ASN A 91 2.49 -15.13 18.33
CA ASN A 91 3.22 -15.94 19.29
C ASN A 91 4.74 -15.78 19.13
N ASN A 92 5.19 -14.65 18.60
CA ASN A 92 6.61 -14.39 18.46
C ASN A 92 7.18 -13.93 19.80
N GLN A 93 8.28 -14.55 20.24
CA GLN A 93 9.05 -14.13 21.42
C GLN A 93 10.27 -13.29 21.03
N GLY A 94 10.33 -12.83 19.78
CA GLY A 94 11.43 -12.04 19.24
C GLY A 94 11.47 -10.62 19.81
N SER A 95 12.63 -10.00 19.68
CA SER A 95 12.88 -8.59 19.99
C SER A 95 12.27 -7.63 18.96
N GLU A 96 11.90 -8.14 17.79
CA GLU A 96 11.41 -7.34 16.67
C GLU A 96 9.90 -7.23 16.71
N TRP A 97 9.38 -6.03 16.50
CA TRP A 97 7.95 -5.82 16.38
C TRP A 97 7.64 -4.74 15.34
N ILE A 98 6.44 -4.87 14.77
CA ILE A 98 5.85 -3.87 13.89
C ILE A 98 4.49 -3.49 14.44
N ALA A 99 4.17 -2.21 14.35
CA ALA A 99 2.86 -1.70 14.67
C ALA A 99 2.47 -0.61 13.68
N PHE A 100 1.18 -0.31 13.64
CA PHE A 100 0.64 0.75 12.80
C PHE A 100 0.24 1.94 13.66
N GLU A 101 0.97 3.04 13.55
CA GLU A 101 0.60 4.30 14.22
C GLU A 101 -0.52 4.98 13.44
N GLU A 102 -1.61 5.28 14.12
CA GLU A 102 -2.74 6.04 13.57
C GLU A 102 -2.30 7.48 13.23
N LYS A 103 -2.64 7.94 12.02
CA LYS A 103 -2.33 9.30 11.56
C LYS A 103 -3.55 10.18 11.46
N ARG A 104 -4.59 9.69 10.76
CA ARG A 104 -5.85 10.43 10.58
C ARG A 104 -6.96 9.52 10.07
N HIS A 105 -8.20 9.94 10.27
CA HIS A 105 -9.38 9.28 9.74
C HIS A 105 -9.86 9.99 8.49
N ILE A 106 -10.28 9.22 7.49
CA ILE A 106 -10.84 9.70 6.24
C ILE A 106 -12.18 8.99 6.02
N LYS A 107 -13.17 9.74 5.55
CA LYS A 107 -14.50 9.24 5.17
C LYS A 107 -14.69 9.36 3.67
N GLY A 108 -15.55 8.51 3.11
CA GLY A 108 -16.00 8.62 1.71
C GLY A 108 -14.98 8.15 0.66
N LEU A 109 -13.89 7.49 1.06
CA LEU A 109 -13.03 6.80 0.09
C LEU A 109 -13.78 5.61 -0.52
N LYS A 110 -13.51 5.34 -1.80
CA LYS A 110 -14.08 4.22 -2.55
C LYS A 110 -12.92 3.41 -3.17
N PRO A 111 -12.18 2.63 -2.35
CA PRO A 111 -11.07 1.85 -2.86
C PRO A 111 -11.55 0.81 -3.88
N GLN A 112 -10.76 0.55 -4.92
CA GLN A 112 -11.07 -0.49 -5.90
C GLN A 112 -10.88 -1.90 -5.31
N LYS A 113 -9.95 -2.04 -4.37
CA LYS A 113 -9.63 -3.30 -3.69
C LYS A 113 -9.34 -3.02 -2.21
N ILE A 114 -9.88 -3.86 -1.34
CA ILE A 114 -9.52 -3.94 0.07
C ILE A 114 -8.95 -5.35 0.28
N THR A 115 -7.71 -5.42 0.74
CA THR A 115 -7.00 -6.69 0.97
C THR A 115 -7.26 -7.17 2.39
N CYS A 116 -7.61 -8.44 2.57
CA CYS A 116 -7.66 -9.07 3.88
C CYS A 116 -6.25 -9.11 4.49
N PHE A 117 -6.11 -8.79 5.77
CA PHE A 117 -4.77 -8.75 6.39
C PHE A 117 -4.05 -10.09 6.34
N GLU A 118 -4.77 -11.20 6.51
CA GLU A 118 -4.20 -12.54 6.37
C GLU A 118 -3.60 -12.80 4.97
N SER A 119 -4.31 -12.41 3.91
CA SER A 119 -3.82 -12.51 2.54
C SER A 119 -2.57 -11.67 2.33
N LEU A 120 -2.53 -10.46 2.91
CA LEU A 120 -1.35 -9.61 2.88
C LEU A 120 -0.14 -10.28 3.56
N LEU A 121 -0.34 -10.89 4.72
CA LEU A 121 0.74 -11.60 5.42
C LEU A 121 1.25 -12.80 4.60
N ASN A 122 0.35 -13.52 3.92
CA ASN A 122 0.72 -14.61 3.02
C ASN A 122 1.49 -14.11 1.79
N ASP A 123 1.05 -13.02 1.17
CA ASP A 123 1.75 -12.39 0.04
C ASP A 123 3.16 -11.92 0.45
N ALA A 124 3.28 -11.37 1.66
CA ALA A 124 4.56 -11.00 2.27
C ALA A 124 5.42 -12.20 2.70
N LYS A 125 4.87 -13.43 2.66
CA LYS A 125 5.48 -14.64 3.22
C LYS A 125 5.88 -14.47 4.70
N ALA A 126 5.07 -13.72 5.43
CA ALA A 126 5.29 -13.33 6.81
C ALA A 126 4.47 -14.16 7.81
N LEU A 127 3.46 -14.90 7.38
CA LEU A 127 2.61 -15.72 8.27
C LEU A 127 3.10 -17.16 8.36
N THR A 128 3.15 -17.70 9.57
CA THR A 128 3.33 -19.14 9.81
C THR A 128 2.38 -19.59 10.92
N TYR A 129 1.52 -20.56 10.63
CA TYR A 129 0.69 -21.23 11.63
C TYR A 129 1.49 -22.30 12.36
N THR A 130 1.40 -22.33 13.69
CA THR A 130 2.13 -23.29 14.53
C THR A 130 1.27 -24.46 14.99
N ASN A 131 -0.03 -24.43 14.68
CA ASN A 131 -0.96 -25.52 14.95
C ASN A 131 -1.92 -25.75 13.76
N GLU A 132 -2.54 -26.93 13.73
CA GLU A 132 -3.48 -27.33 12.68
C GLU A 132 -4.79 -26.54 12.72
N GLN A 133 -5.18 -26.01 13.88
CA GLN A 133 -6.40 -25.20 14.02
C GLN A 133 -6.21 -23.74 13.61
N GLU A 134 -5.01 -23.34 13.16
CA GLU A 134 -4.67 -21.97 12.73
C GLU A 134 -4.99 -20.89 13.78
N SER A 135 -5.04 -21.28 15.05
CA SER A 135 -5.31 -20.37 16.17
C SER A 135 -4.02 -19.80 16.76
N GLU A 136 -2.90 -20.49 16.53
CA GLU A 136 -1.57 -20.06 16.92
C GLU A 136 -0.73 -19.77 15.69
N PHE A 137 -0.12 -18.59 15.67
CA PHE A 137 0.65 -18.14 14.52
C PHE A 137 1.76 -17.20 14.93
N LYS A 138 2.76 -17.11 14.06
CA LYS A 138 3.89 -16.20 14.16
C LYS A 138 3.90 -15.28 12.95
N ILE A 139 4.27 -14.02 13.17
CA ILE A 139 4.47 -13.05 12.11
C ILE A 139 5.97 -12.71 12.03
N ASP A 140 6.55 -12.88 10.84
CA ASP A 140 7.88 -12.40 10.52
C ASP A 140 7.81 -10.88 10.28
N HIS A 141 8.09 -10.12 11.34
CA HIS A 141 7.97 -8.66 11.36
C HIS A 141 8.88 -7.97 10.33
N TRP A 142 10.10 -8.48 10.14
CA TRP A 142 11.04 -7.98 9.15
C TRP A 142 10.52 -8.16 7.71
N LYS A 143 10.03 -9.36 7.36
CA LYS A 143 9.45 -9.58 6.02
C LYS A 143 8.23 -8.71 5.76
N LEU A 144 7.38 -8.53 6.78
CA LEU A 144 6.22 -7.68 6.66
C LEU A 144 6.63 -6.21 6.45
N ASP A 145 7.60 -5.70 7.20
CA ASP A 145 8.09 -4.33 7.04
C ASP A 145 8.62 -4.08 5.61
N LEU A 146 9.50 -4.95 5.12
CA LEU A 146 10.01 -4.90 3.74
C LEU A 146 8.91 -4.96 2.69
N TYR A 147 7.85 -5.75 2.93
CA TYR A 147 6.72 -5.81 2.01
C TYR A 147 5.95 -4.49 1.99
N LEU A 148 5.76 -3.86 3.15
CA LEU A 148 5.02 -2.61 3.30
C LEU A 148 5.77 -1.40 2.71
N GLU A 149 7.11 -1.44 2.61
CA GLU A 149 7.91 -0.38 1.96
C GLU A 149 7.51 -0.11 0.49
N ASN A 150 6.88 -1.07 -0.16
CA ASN A 150 6.41 -0.95 -1.55
C ASN A 150 5.22 0.01 -1.70
N TYR A 151 4.56 0.41 -0.61
CA TYR A 151 3.36 1.24 -0.64
C TYR A 151 3.64 2.67 -0.14
N THR A 152 3.07 3.68 -0.80
CA THR A 152 3.21 5.08 -0.36
C THR A 152 2.29 5.39 0.81
N SER A 153 1.14 4.73 0.86
CA SER A 153 0.07 5.04 1.80
C SER A 153 -0.67 3.77 2.17
N ILE A 154 -0.89 3.58 3.46
CA ILE A 154 -1.53 2.39 4.01
C ILE A 154 -2.74 2.85 4.82
N PHE A 155 -3.86 2.19 4.58
CA PHE A 155 -5.12 2.43 5.27
C PHE A 155 -5.62 1.15 5.91
N LEU A 156 -5.93 1.21 7.21
CA LEU A 156 -6.76 0.21 7.84
C LEU A 156 -8.23 0.59 7.62
N VAL A 157 -9.00 -0.35 7.08
CA VAL A 157 -10.43 -0.20 6.83
C VAL A 157 -11.18 -0.90 7.95
N LYS A 158 -11.89 -0.12 8.76
CA LYS A 158 -12.73 -0.62 9.84
C LYS A 158 -14.11 0.00 9.67
N GLU A 159 -15.11 -0.85 9.43
CA GLU A 159 -16.48 -0.43 9.12
C GLU A 159 -16.49 0.58 7.95
N ASN A 160 -17.06 1.76 8.13
CA ASN A 160 -17.10 2.83 7.13
C ASN A 160 -16.00 3.89 7.31
N MET A 161 -14.94 3.56 8.04
CA MET A 161 -13.81 4.46 8.31
C MET A 161 -12.52 3.95 7.68
N PHE A 162 -11.78 4.89 7.09
CA PHE A 162 -10.45 4.66 6.54
C PHE A 162 -9.44 5.34 7.46
N ILE A 163 -8.66 4.53 8.16
CA ILE A 163 -7.67 4.99 9.13
C ILE A 163 -6.34 4.97 8.42
N GLN A 164 -5.80 6.15 8.08
CA GLN A 164 -4.46 6.22 7.56
C GLN A 164 -3.47 5.86 8.67
N VAL A 165 -2.57 4.94 8.36
CA VAL A 165 -1.55 4.47 9.31
C VAL A 165 -0.16 4.59 8.73
N SER A 166 0.83 4.61 9.61
CA SER A 166 2.24 4.43 9.25
C SER A 166 2.80 3.22 9.99
N PRO A 167 3.43 2.27 9.29
CA PRO A 167 4.13 1.18 9.95
C PRO A 167 5.34 1.75 10.71
N ILE A 168 5.56 1.20 11.91
CA ILE A 168 6.71 1.47 12.75
C ILE A 168 7.32 0.11 13.05
N TYR A 169 8.55 -0.09 12.63
CA TYR A 169 9.37 -1.24 12.97
C TYR A 169 10.37 -0.86 14.07
N ALA A 170 10.51 -1.71 15.06
CA ALA A 170 11.47 -1.52 16.15
C ALA A 170 12.05 -2.85 16.62
N ILE A 171 13.26 -2.78 17.17
CA ILE A 171 13.99 -3.88 17.78
C ILE A 171 14.19 -3.50 19.25
N ILE A 172 13.80 -4.36 20.17
CA ILE A 172 13.98 -4.19 21.62
C ILE A 172 15.14 -5.07 22.06
N ASP A 173 16.23 -4.45 22.52
CA ASP A 173 17.40 -5.13 23.08
C ASP A 173 17.15 -5.68 24.50
#